data_AF-A0A2K3K5L2-F1
#
_entry.id   AF-A0A2K3K5L2-F1
#
_cell.length_a   1.000
_cell.length_b   1.000
_cell.length_c   1.000
_cell.angle_alpha   90.00
_cell.angle_beta   90.00
_cell.angle_gamma   90.00
#
_symmetry.space_group_name_H-M   'P 1'
#
loop_
_entity.id
_entity.type
_entity.pdbx_description
1 polymer ?
#
loop_
_entity_poly.entity_id
_entity_poly.type
_entity_poly.pdbx_seq_one_letter_code
_entity_poly.pdbx_strand_id
1 'polypeptide(L)'
;MASTDNSNRVGLVISNTDSIRVFLSGASNDTTLSPELRQSSSDLLTQSDVPYEPLRAIWIASDPSTRPELTQLFSGTSFIFSSPKPREKSEELKARLKKLQDLAERKAYQELVKDITPKEVVQEPFSSYKDQLGF
;
A
#
# COMPACT_ATOMS: atom_id res chain seq x y z
N MET A 1 3.70 -15.00 1.05
CA MET A 1 2.88 -14.28 2.06
C MET A 1 1.77 -13.59 1.30
N ALA A 2 0.53 -13.99 1.56
CA ALA A 2 -0.64 -13.54 0.81
C ALA A 2 -0.96 -12.09 1.17
N SER A 3 -0.83 -11.18 0.21
CA SER A 3 -1.41 -9.84 0.30
C SER A 3 -2.92 -9.98 0.19
N THR A 4 -3.61 -9.99 1.32
CA THR A 4 -5.07 -9.92 1.36
C THR A 4 -5.50 -8.62 0.69
N ASP A 5 -6.30 -8.76 -0.37
CA ASP A 5 -6.86 -7.68 -1.16
C ASP A 5 -7.78 -6.82 -0.27
N ASN A 6 -7.20 -5.77 0.33
CA ASN A 6 -7.88 -4.83 1.24
C ASN A 6 -8.76 -3.81 0.49
N SER A 7 -9.06 -4.03 -0.79
CA SER A 7 -9.62 -3.03 -1.70
C SER A 7 -11.06 -2.58 -1.38
N ASN A 8 -11.75 -3.17 -0.39
CA ASN A 8 -13.12 -2.80 -0.02
C ASN A 8 -13.32 -2.42 1.46
N ARG A 9 -12.27 -2.32 2.27
CA ARG A 9 -12.41 -1.83 3.65
C ARG A 9 -12.53 -0.30 3.63
N VAL A 10 -13.75 0.20 3.67
CA VAL A 10 -14.03 1.64 3.81
C VAL A 10 -14.02 1.97 5.30
N GLY A 11 -13.09 2.84 5.73
CA GLY A 11 -13.06 3.37 7.09
C GLY A 11 -11.81 3.02 7.89
N LEU A 12 -11.82 3.43 9.17
CA LEU A 12 -10.71 3.24 10.09
C LEU A 12 -10.65 1.79 10.58
N VAL A 13 -9.50 1.15 10.43
CA VAL A 13 -9.25 -0.21 10.90
C VAL A 13 -8.13 -0.18 11.95
N ILE A 14 -8.32 -0.93 13.03
CA ILE A 14 -7.37 -1.04 14.13
C ILE A 14 -6.98 -2.49 14.39
N SER A 15 -5.80 -2.70 14.96
CA SER A 15 -5.37 -4.01 15.43
C SER A 15 -6.19 -4.47 16.62
N ASN A 16 -6.58 -5.76 16.63
CA ASN A 16 -7.33 -6.36 17.72
C ASN A 16 -6.42 -6.70 18.92
N THR A 17 -6.37 -5.81 19.90
CA THR A 17 -5.64 -5.96 21.16
C THR A 17 -6.43 -6.76 22.20
N ASP A 18 -5.77 -7.22 23.26
CA ASP A 18 -6.41 -8.01 24.32
C ASP A 18 -7.55 -7.25 25.01
N SER A 19 -7.42 -5.93 25.20
CA SER A 19 -8.49 -5.07 25.73
C SER A 19 -9.76 -5.12 24.88
N ILE A 20 -9.60 -5.05 23.55
CA ILE A 20 -10.70 -5.14 22.60
C ILE A 20 -11.29 -6.56 22.60
N ARG A 21 -10.46 -7.60 22.65
CA ARG A 21 -10.93 -8.99 22.73
C ARG A 21 -11.75 -9.26 23.98
N VAL A 22 -11.30 -8.80 25.15
CA VAL A 22 -12.04 -8.94 26.40
C VAL A 22 -13.37 -8.21 26.30
N PHE A 23 -13.38 -6.97 25.81
CA PHE A 23 -14.61 -6.20 25.62
C PHE A 23 -15.60 -6.89 24.68
N LEU A 24 -15.15 -7.34 23.50
CA LEU A 24 -16.00 -8.01 22.52
C LEU A 24 -16.53 -9.36 23.04
N SER A 25 -15.75 -10.09 23.85
CA SER A 25 -16.19 -11.33 24.48
C SER A 25 -17.24 -11.12 25.58
N GLY A 26 -17.19 -9.98 26.27
CA GLY A 26 -18.26 -9.56 27.17
C GLY A 26 -19.51 -9.20 26.37
N ALA A 27 -19.35 -8.37 25.34
CA ALA A 27 -20.44 -7.90 24.49
C ALA A 27 -21.16 -9.04 23.75
N SER A 28 -20.47 -10.10 23.32
CA SER A 28 -21.12 -11.25 22.67
C SER A 28 -22.09 -11.99 23.59
N ASN A 29 -21.82 -11.99 24.90
CA ASN A 29 -22.63 -12.67 25.92
C ASN A 29 -23.65 -11.76 26.59
N ASP A 30 -23.62 -10.45 26.32
CA ASP A 30 -24.46 -9.46 26.99
C ASP A 30 -25.90 -9.49 26.43
N THR A 31 -26.84 -9.93 27.26
CA THR A 31 -28.27 -10.03 26.88
C THR A 31 -28.95 -8.67 26.69
N THR A 32 -28.35 -7.58 27.17
CA THR A 32 -28.90 -6.23 27.00
C THR A 32 -28.66 -5.68 25.59
N LEU A 33 -27.66 -6.22 24.88
CA LEU A 33 -27.36 -5.85 23.51
C LEU A 33 -28.28 -6.54 22.50
N SER A 34 -28.57 -5.81 21.42
CA SER A 34 -29.27 -6.35 20.25
C SER A 34 -28.61 -7.64 19.76
N PRO A 35 -29.38 -8.66 19.33
CA PRO A 35 -28.82 -9.91 18.80
C PRO A 35 -27.85 -9.67 17.64
N GLU A 36 -28.09 -8.66 16.80
CA GLU A 36 -27.20 -8.31 15.67
C GLU A 36 -25.83 -7.81 16.15
N LEU A 37 -25.79 -7.03 17.23
CA LEU A 37 -24.55 -6.52 17.82
C LEU A 37 -23.78 -7.61 18.56
N ARG A 38 -24.48 -8.55 19.19
CA ARG A 38 -23.87 -9.74 19.80
C ARG A 38 -23.21 -10.63 18.75
N GLN A 39 -23.90 -10.87 17.63
CA GLN A 39 -23.33 -11.63 16.52
C GLN A 39 -22.12 -10.89 15.93
N SER A 40 -22.25 -9.58 15.67
CA SER A 40 -21.14 -8.75 15.19
C SER A 40 -19.94 -8.82 16.14
N SER A 41 -20.16 -8.81 17.46
CA SER A 41 -19.09 -8.94 18.45
C SER A 41 -18.37 -10.29 18.34
N SER A 42 -19.13 -11.38 18.15
CA SER A 42 -18.60 -12.73 17.95
C SER A 42 -17.78 -12.82 16.66
N ASP A 43 -18.26 -12.22 15.58
CA ASP A 43 -17.56 -12.22 14.29
C ASP A 43 -16.25 -11.42 14.38
N LEU A 44 -16.26 -10.27 15.05
CA LEU A 44 -15.08 -9.42 15.25
C LEU A 44 -14.02 -10.06 16.15
N LEU A 45 -14.39 -10.92 17.09
CA LEU A 45 -13.43 -11.66 17.94
C LEU A 45 -12.50 -12.56 17.12
N THR A 46 -13.01 -13.14 16.04
CA THR A 46 -12.24 -14.05 15.18
C THR A 46 -11.20 -13.32 14.31
N GLN A 47 -11.33 -12.00 14.17
CA GLN A 47 -10.49 -11.20 13.28
C GLN A 47 -9.25 -10.66 14.01
N SER A 48 -8.12 -10.58 13.30
CA SER A 48 -6.91 -9.88 13.79
C SER A 48 -7.04 -8.36 13.70
N ASP A 49 -7.87 -7.89 12.78
CA ASP A 49 -8.07 -6.49 12.46
C ASP A 49 -9.56 -6.18 12.64
N VAL A 50 -9.87 -5.08 13.31
CA VAL A 50 -11.26 -4.73 13.64
C VAL A 50 -11.60 -3.38 12.99
N PRO A 51 -12.69 -3.29 12.21
CA PRO A 51 -13.20 -2.01 11.73
C PRO A 51 -13.76 -1.19 12.91
N TYR A 52 -13.41 0.09 12.96
CA TYR A 52 -13.77 0.99 14.06
C TYR A 52 -15.27 1.24 14.17
N GLU A 53 -15.99 1.30 13.04
CA GLU A 53 -17.43 1.62 13.05
C GLU A 53 -18.26 0.55 13.78
N PRO A 54 -18.20 -0.76 13.43
CA PRO A 54 -18.89 -1.80 14.19
C PRO A 54 -18.49 -1.83 15.67
N LEU A 55 -17.20 -1.68 15.96
CA LEU A 55 -16.71 -1.64 17.34
C LEU A 55 -17.28 -0.46 18.14
N ARG A 56 -17.35 0.72 17.52
CA ARG A 56 -17.96 1.91 18.11
C ARG A 56 -19.47 1.72 18.35
N ALA A 57 -20.17 1.10 17.41
CA ALA A 57 -21.60 0.81 17.57
C ALA A 57 -21.86 -0.09 18.79
N ILE A 58 -21.06 -1.14 18.96
CA ILE A 58 -21.11 -2.03 20.13
C ILE A 58 -20.79 -1.25 21.42
N TRP A 59 -19.74 -0.42 21.41
CA TRP A 59 -19.35 0.40 22.57
C TRP A 59 -20.43 1.41 22.99
N ILE A 60 -21.08 2.07 22.04
CA ILE A 60 -22.18 3.01 22.32
C ILE A 60 -23.39 2.29 22.91
N ALA A 61 -23.73 1.12 22.37
CA ALA A 61 -24.88 0.33 22.79
C ALA A 61 -24.68 -0.38 24.15
N SER A 62 -23.44 -0.53 24.60
CA SER A 62 -23.11 -1.17 25.88
C SER A 62 -23.56 -0.32 27.07
N ASP A 63 -23.96 -0.96 28.17
CA ASP A 63 -24.41 -0.27 29.38
C ASP A 63 -23.36 0.73 29.90
N PRO A 64 -23.68 2.01 30.13
CA PRO A 64 -22.72 3.01 30.60
C PRO A 64 -21.99 2.62 31.89
N SER A 65 -22.58 1.80 32.75
CA SER A 65 -22.02 1.42 34.05
C SER A 65 -20.93 0.36 33.94
N THR A 66 -21.00 -0.51 32.93
CA THR A 66 -20.05 -1.60 32.69
C THR A 66 -19.09 -1.30 31.53
N ARG A 67 -19.32 -0.20 30.82
CA ARG A 67 -18.56 0.20 29.63
C ARG A 67 -17.13 0.60 29.99
N PRO A 68 -16.10 0.05 29.29
CA PRO A 68 -14.72 0.47 29.48
C PRO A 68 -14.50 1.89 28.94
N GLU A 69 -13.59 2.64 29.56
CA GLU A 69 -13.18 3.95 29.06
C GLU A 69 -12.57 3.80 27.66
N LEU A 70 -12.93 4.71 26.74
CA LEU A 70 -12.52 4.63 25.35
C LEU A 70 -10.99 4.67 25.18
N THR A 71 -10.33 5.53 25.98
CA THR A 71 -8.87 5.67 26.01
C THR A 71 -8.18 4.39 26.44
N GLN A 72 -8.72 3.72 27.47
CA GLN A 72 -8.23 2.44 27.96
C GLN A 72 -8.48 1.31 26.95
N LEU A 73 -9.65 1.29 26.32
CA LEU A 73 -10.00 0.29 25.31
C LEU A 73 -9.04 0.32 24.12
N PHE A 74 -8.70 1.51 23.65
CA PHE A 74 -7.78 1.72 22.52
C PHE A 74 -6.30 1.85 22.92
N SER A 75 -5.98 1.69 24.20
CA SER A 75 -4.59 1.74 24.66
C SER A 75 -3.75 0.63 24.00
N GLY A 76 -2.62 1.00 23.41
CA GLY A 76 -1.73 0.07 22.71
C GLY A 76 -2.25 -0.43 21.36
N THR A 77 -3.35 0.15 20.83
CA THR A 77 -3.83 -0.21 19.50
C THR A 77 -3.00 0.48 18.40
N SER A 78 -2.86 -0.23 17.28
CA SER A 78 -2.22 0.29 16.07
C SER A 78 -3.26 0.49 14.97
N PHE A 79 -3.13 1.59 14.23
CA PHE A 79 -3.97 1.85 13.07
C PHE A 79 -3.42 1.09 11.85
N ILE A 80 -4.29 0.32 11.21
CA ILE A 80 -3.95 -0.44 10.01
C ILE A 80 -4.35 0.39 8.81
N PHE A 81 -3.39 1.12 8.26
CA PHE A 81 -3.57 1.89 7.04
C PHE A 81 -3.19 1.03 5.83
N SER A 82 -4.15 0.79 4.94
CA SER A 82 -3.85 0.25 3.61
C SER A 82 -3.20 1.36 2.78
N SER A 83 -2.07 1.03 2.13
CA SER A 83 -1.50 1.96 1.16
C SER A 83 -2.53 2.20 0.04
N PRO A 84 -2.78 3.46 -0.35
CA PRO A 84 -3.65 3.73 -1.48
C PRO A 84 -3.12 3.00 -2.72
N LYS A 85 -4.04 2.64 -3.63
CA LYS A 85 -3.66 1.98 -4.89
C LYS A 85 -2.53 2.80 -5.55
N PRO A 86 -1.39 2.16 -5.91
CA PRO A 86 -0.32 2.84 -6.60
C PRO A 86 -0.88 3.57 -7.82
N ARG A 87 -0.50 4.84 -8.01
CA ARG A 87 -0.99 5.62 -9.14
C ARG A 87 -0.57 4.94 -10.45
N GLU A 88 -1.53 4.76 -11.34
CA GLU A 88 -1.23 4.27 -12.68
C GLU A 88 -0.37 5.32 -13.40
N LYS A 89 0.74 4.88 -14.00
CA LYS A 89 1.59 5.75 -14.83
C LYS A 89 0.79 6.17 -16.07
N SER A 90 0.91 7.43 -16.49
CA SER A 90 0.29 7.90 -17.73
C SER A 90 0.85 7.14 -18.94
N GLU A 91 0.02 6.96 -19.97
CA GLU A 91 0.42 6.30 -21.22
C GLU A 91 1.64 6.98 -21.86
N GLU A 92 1.69 8.31 -21.81
CA GLU A 92 2.84 9.08 -22.28
C GLU A 92 4.11 8.75 -21.50
N LEU A 93 4.03 8.63 -20.17
CA LEU A 93 5.19 8.28 -19.34
C LEU A 93 5.64 6.84 -19.62
N LYS A 94 4.71 5.90 -19.80
CA LYS A 94 5.03 4.52 -20.19
C LYS A 94 5.77 4.48 -21.52
N ALA A 95 5.30 5.23 -22.52
CA ALA A 95 5.93 5.32 -23.84
C ALA A 95 7.35 5.91 -23.77
N ARG A 96 7.54 6.98 -22.99
CA ARG A 96 8.86 7.60 -22.78
C ARG A 96 9.83 6.65 -22.07
N LEU A 97 9.37 5.95 -21.03
CA LEU A 97 10.20 4.97 -20.31
C LEU A 97 10.62 3.81 -21.21
N LYS A 98 9.70 3.28 -22.04
CA LYS A 98 10.02 2.24 -23.01
C LYS A 98 11.08 2.71 -24.01
N LYS A 99 10.94 3.92 -24.56
CA LYS A 99 11.92 4.49 -25.48
C LYS A 99 13.31 4.63 -24.85
N LEU A 100 13.38 5.05 -23.59
CA LEU A 100 14.66 5.14 -22.86
C LEU A 100 15.28 3.77 -22.63
N GLN A 101 14.46 2.77 -22.31
CA GLN A 101 14.90 1.39 -22.17
C GLN A 101 15.46 0.85 -23.50
N ASP A 102 14.73 1.01 -24.61
CA ASP A 102 15.17 0.56 -25.93
C ASP A 102 16.52 1.20 -26.34
N LEU A 103 16.73 2.48 -25.99
CA LEU A 103 18.00 3.17 -26.24
C LEU A 103 19.15 2.60 -25.41
N ALA A 104 18.89 2.30 -24.13
CA ALA A 104 19.88 1.69 -23.25
C ALA A 104 20.28 0.29 -23.74
N GLU A 105 19.30 -0.52 -24.18
CA GLU A 105 19.53 -1.86 -24.74
C GLU A 105 20.37 -1.80 -26.02
N ARG A 106 20.05 -0.87 -26.94
CA ARG A 106 20.85 -0.66 -28.15
C ARG A 106 22.28 -0.25 -27.85
N LYS A 107 22.48 0.65 -26.88
CA LYS A 107 23.81 1.08 -26.47
C LYS A 107 24.62 -0.08 -25.87
N ALA A 108 24.01 -0.87 -24.99
CA ALA A 108 24.65 -2.05 -24.42
C ALA A 108 25.03 -3.08 -25.49
N TYR A 109 24.16 -3.29 -26.49
CA TYR A 109 24.48 -4.15 -27.63
C TYR A 109 25.65 -3.63 -28.46
N GLN A 110 25.68 -2.32 -28.74
CA GLN A 110 26.80 -1.68 -29.45
C GLN A 110 28.12 -1.83 -28.70
N GLU A 111 28.11 -1.68 -27.36
CA GLU A 111 29.29 -1.91 -26.52
C GLU A 111 29.76 -3.37 -26.60
N LEU A 112 28.83 -4.33 -26.66
CA LEU A 112 29.14 -5.76 -26.74
C LEU A 112 29.75 -6.17 -28.09
N VAL A 113 29.30 -5.57 -29.19
CA VAL A 113 29.77 -5.91 -30.55
C VAL A 113 30.95 -5.04 -30.99
N LYS A 114 31.31 -4.02 -30.21
CA LYS A 114 32.34 -3.01 -30.51
C LYS A 114 33.66 -3.56 -31.08
N ASP A 115 34.12 -4.72 -30.59
CA ASP A 115 35.40 -5.32 -31.00
C ASP A 115 35.34 -6.07 -32.33
N ILE A 116 34.13 -6.39 -32.81
CA ILE A 116 33.87 -7.13 -34.04
C ILE A 116 33.30 -6.19 -35.12
N THR A 117 32.54 -5.17 -34.75
CA THR A 117 32.00 -4.19 -35.73
C THR A 117 33.09 -3.27 -36.28
N PRO A 118 33.11 -3.02 -37.60
CA PRO A 118 33.97 -2.00 -38.20
C PRO A 118 33.73 -0.64 -37.54
N LYS A 119 34.80 0.11 -37.25
CA LYS A 119 34.68 1.46 -36.70
C LYS A 119 33.95 2.36 -37.70
N GLU A 120 32.75 2.84 -37.34
CA GLU A 120 32.09 3.88 -38.12
C GLU A 120 32.98 5.13 -38.11
N VAL A 121 33.33 5.61 -39.30
CA VAL A 121 33.98 6.90 -39.48
C VAL A 121 32.92 7.93 -39.15
N VAL A 122 32.97 8.47 -37.92
CA VAL A 122 32.12 9.58 -37.52
C VAL A 122 32.45 10.73 -38.44
N GLN A 123 31.57 11.02 -39.41
CA GLN A 123 31.68 12.22 -40.23
C GLN A 123 31.42 13.40 -39.28
N GLU A 124 32.49 14.03 -38.80
CA GLU A 124 32.37 15.28 -38.06
C GLU A 124 31.69 16.30 -38.98
N PRO A 125 30.51 16.84 -38.61
CA PRO A 125 29.72 17.72 -39.49
C PRO A 125 30.39 19.08 -39.71
N PHE A 126 31.44 19.38 -38.95
CA PHE A 126 32.27 20.56 -39.11
C PHE A 126 33.72 20.12 -39.20
N SER A 127 34.49 20.79 -40.07
CA SER A 127 35.94 20.66 -40.11
C SER A 127 36.51 20.87 -38.71
N SER A 128 37.43 19.99 -38.31
CA SER A 128 38.10 20.13 -37.02
C SER A 128 38.81 21.48 -36.96
N TYR A 129 38.96 22.08 -35.77
CA TYR A 129 39.77 23.29 -35.59
C TYR A 129 41.18 23.15 -36.20
N LYS A 130 41.68 21.91 -36.25
CA LYS A 130 42.93 21.54 -36.89
C LYS A 130 42.90 21.69 -38.43
N ASP A 131 41.80 21.26 -39.06
CA ASP A 131 41.57 21.41 -40.50
C ASP A 131 41.34 22.87 -40.89
N GLN A 132 40.78 23.69 -39.99
CA GLN A 132 40.58 25.13 -40.22
C GLN A 132 41.89 25.93 -40.20
N LEU A 133 42.91 25.44 -39.48
CA LEU A 133 44.21 26.10 -39.36
C LEU A 133 45.24 25.68 -40.42
N GLY A 134 44.91 24.70 -41.27
CA GLY A 134 45.75 24.30 -42.41
C GLY A 134 47.10 23.66 -42.04
N PHE A 135 47.15 22.87 -40.96
CA PHE A 135 48.31 22.05 -40.59
C PHE A 135 48.13 20.59 -41.00
#